data_AF-A0A377CVB9-F1
#
_entry.id   AF-A0A377CVB9-F1
#
_cell.length_a   1.000
_cell.length_b   1.000
_cell.length_c   1.000
_cell.angle_alpha   90.00
_cell.angle_beta   90.00
_cell.angle_gamma   90.00
#
_symmetry.space_group_name_H-M   'P 1'
#
loop_
_entity.id
_entity.type
_entity.pdbx_description
1 polymer ?
#
loop_
_entity_poly.entity_id
_entity_poly.type
_entity_poly.pdbx_seq_one_letter_code
_entity_poly.pdbx_strand_id
1 'polypeptide(L)'
;MHKKDHEIVRLINKTVTEQGIEDVKGIIFCRNIQHMNHLIAFFEPGTATLVHSKMYDQERRENIRLFREGDYKYILVCDLFNEGIDIPETNLLIFMRYTGSRTIWLQQLGRGLRKTPNKEFVHVLDFVGSLERLNEIKSLAKEIEQQPRYHDSTIDDPEEMDAPEVYHDTSLEVQFSAEAAKVLALLEEMKMQLNSRDVLLDKLRRYREKNDELPSIAELEQELDDVSLDQIATHFGSYLSYLTAAFNEDVDIPSMRTRLIEFLDTFVGKNNMAPSFYTISLNFGVNPLYEFSEKEIQQLLPDYDNLVSARIKVTARRT
;
A
#
# COMPACT_ATOMS: atom_id res chain seq x y z
N MET A 1 -7.13 19.49 -18.84
CA MET A 1 -5.68 19.57 -18.56
C MET A 1 -5.29 20.98 -18.11
N HIS A 2 -5.64 22.03 -18.87
CA HIS A 2 -5.27 23.44 -18.60
C HIS A 2 -5.51 23.97 -17.18
N LYS A 3 -6.65 23.66 -16.55
CA LYS A 3 -6.93 24.14 -15.17
C LYS A 3 -6.00 23.53 -14.11
N LYS A 4 -5.57 22.27 -14.31
CA LYS A 4 -4.73 21.56 -13.33
C LYS A 4 -3.30 22.12 -13.30
N ASP A 5 -2.70 22.35 -14.46
CA ASP A 5 -1.32 22.85 -14.55
C ASP A 5 -1.20 24.26 -13.95
N HIS A 6 -2.18 25.14 -14.22
CA HIS A 6 -2.24 26.47 -13.61
C HIS A 6 -2.37 26.41 -12.08
N GLU A 7 -3.23 25.53 -11.58
CA GLU A 7 -3.39 25.30 -10.14
C GLU A 7 -2.10 24.75 -9.51
N ILE A 8 -1.38 23.88 -10.20
CA ILE A 8 -0.09 23.35 -9.72
C ILE A 8 0.96 24.46 -9.62
N VAL A 9 1.09 25.33 -10.64
CA VAL A 9 2.02 26.48 -10.56
C VAL A 9 1.64 27.42 -9.41
N ARG A 10 0.34 27.65 -9.20
CA ARG A 10 -0.13 28.40 -8.03
C ARG A 10 0.26 27.71 -6.72
N LEU A 11 0.16 26.39 -6.62
CA LEU A 11 0.57 25.65 -5.43
C LEU A 11 2.08 25.71 -5.20
N ILE A 12 2.89 25.58 -6.25
CA ILE A 12 4.35 25.74 -6.18
C ILE A 12 4.71 27.09 -5.58
N ASN A 13 4.17 28.19 -6.14
CA ASN A 13 4.45 29.54 -5.65
C ASN A 13 3.94 29.76 -4.22
N LYS A 14 2.78 29.19 -3.89
CA LYS A 14 2.22 29.22 -2.54
C LYS A 14 3.17 28.52 -1.55
N THR A 15 3.62 27.31 -1.84
CA THR A 15 4.57 26.57 -1.00
C THR A 15 5.87 27.34 -0.82
N VAL A 16 6.44 27.88 -1.89
CA VAL A 16 7.68 28.69 -1.82
C VAL A 16 7.53 29.84 -0.84
N THR A 17 6.36 30.51 -0.85
CA THR A 17 6.09 31.64 0.04
C THR A 17 5.84 31.17 1.48
N GLU A 18 5.02 30.13 1.69
CA GLU A 18 4.67 29.62 3.02
C GLU A 18 5.84 28.97 3.76
N GLN A 19 6.74 28.32 3.03
CA GLN A 19 7.94 27.69 3.57
C GLN A 19 9.14 28.65 3.65
N GLY A 20 8.99 29.89 3.15
CA GLY A 20 10.07 30.88 3.17
C GLY A 20 11.30 30.45 2.36
N ILE A 21 11.11 29.80 1.21
CA ILE A 21 12.23 29.33 0.38
C ILE A 21 12.88 30.53 -0.32
N GLU A 22 14.02 30.97 0.20
CA GLU A 22 14.86 32.01 -0.42
C GLU A 22 15.72 31.41 -1.55
N ASP A 23 16.14 32.25 -2.49
CA ASP A 23 16.99 31.87 -3.63
C ASP A 23 16.58 30.56 -4.32
N VAL A 24 15.30 30.49 -4.72
CA VAL A 24 14.71 29.28 -5.31
C VAL A 24 15.52 28.78 -6.51
N LYS A 25 15.96 27.52 -6.42
CA LYS A 25 16.59 26.75 -7.50
C LYS A 25 15.78 25.47 -7.70
N GLY A 26 14.65 25.61 -8.39
CA GLY A 26 13.67 24.56 -8.59
C GLY A 26 13.86 23.73 -9.87
N ILE A 27 13.94 22.41 -9.76
CA ILE A 27 13.92 21.50 -10.92
C ILE A 27 12.53 20.88 -11.05
N ILE A 28 11.92 20.99 -12.24
CA ILE A 28 10.58 20.46 -12.53
C ILE A 28 10.68 19.30 -13.54
N PHE A 29 10.37 18.09 -13.10
CA PHE A 29 10.37 16.89 -13.93
C PHE A 29 9.03 16.73 -14.66
N CYS A 30 9.00 17.11 -15.93
CA CYS A 30 7.84 17.09 -16.80
C CYS A 30 7.73 15.78 -17.61
N ARG A 31 6.50 15.43 -17.96
CA ARG A 31 6.17 14.20 -18.71
C ARG A 31 6.82 14.13 -20.09
N ASN A 32 6.78 15.22 -20.85
CA ASN A 32 7.31 15.30 -22.22
C ASN A 32 7.49 16.78 -22.62
N ILE A 33 8.09 17.01 -23.78
CA ILE A 33 8.38 18.36 -24.31
C ILE A 33 7.11 19.22 -24.43
N GLN A 34 6.01 18.63 -24.91
CA GLN A 34 4.75 19.35 -25.07
C GLN A 34 4.22 19.85 -23.72
N HIS A 35 4.30 19.02 -22.68
CA HIS A 35 3.89 19.40 -21.34
C HIS A 35 4.78 20.52 -20.78
N MET A 36 6.10 20.50 -21.04
CA MET A 36 6.99 21.59 -20.62
C MET A 36 6.62 22.92 -21.26
N ASN A 37 6.44 22.93 -22.59
CA ASN A 37 6.07 24.13 -23.35
C ASN A 37 4.72 24.71 -22.90
N HIS A 38 3.81 23.85 -22.44
CA HIS A 38 2.54 24.28 -21.89
C HIS A 38 2.69 24.82 -20.46
N LEU A 39 3.41 24.09 -19.59
CA LEU A 39 3.53 24.41 -18.18
C LEU A 39 4.29 25.73 -17.94
N ILE A 40 5.35 25.98 -18.72
CA ILE A 40 6.17 27.20 -18.58
C ILE A 40 5.35 28.48 -18.79
N ALA A 41 4.28 28.44 -19.59
CA ALA A 41 3.44 29.60 -19.87
C ALA A 41 2.63 30.10 -18.66
N PHE A 42 2.56 29.32 -17.58
CA PHE A 42 1.89 29.72 -16.34
C PHE A 42 2.85 30.31 -15.30
N PHE A 43 4.15 30.27 -15.55
CA PHE A 43 5.14 30.95 -14.71
C PHE A 43 5.22 32.42 -15.10
N GLU A 44 5.63 33.27 -14.15
CA GLU A 44 5.91 34.67 -14.45
C GLU A 44 7.02 34.78 -15.50
N PRO A 45 6.88 35.63 -16.53
CA PRO A 45 7.90 35.77 -17.56
C PRO A 45 9.29 36.05 -16.98
N GLY A 46 10.29 35.29 -17.42
CA GLY A 46 11.67 35.41 -16.94
C GLY A 46 11.97 34.63 -15.65
N THR A 47 11.00 33.97 -15.01
CA THR A 47 11.27 33.19 -13.78
C THR A 47 11.61 31.72 -14.04
N ALA A 48 11.26 31.19 -15.21
CA ALA A 48 11.44 29.79 -15.56
C ALA A 48 12.06 29.63 -16.95
N THR A 49 12.86 28.58 -17.12
CA THR A 49 13.41 28.14 -18.40
C THR A 49 13.18 26.64 -18.62
N LEU A 50 13.54 26.13 -19.80
CA LEU A 50 13.35 24.73 -20.17
C LEU A 50 14.60 24.12 -20.80
N VAL A 51 14.78 22.82 -20.58
CA VAL A 51 15.83 22.00 -21.21
C VAL A 51 15.27 20.65 -21.65
N HIS A 52 15.40 20.34 -22.93
CA HIS A 52 15.03 19.04 -23.49
C HIS A 52 15.94 18.60 -24.64
N SER A 53 15.89 17.31 -24.99
CA SER A 53 16.75 16.67 -25.99
C SER A 53 16.68 17.27 -27.41
N LYS A 54 15.58 17.92 -27.78
CA LYS A 54 15.43 18.57 -29.11
C LYS A 54 16.02 19.98 -29.21
N MET A 55 16.61 20.53 -28.15
CA MET A 55 17.23 21.87 -28.18
C MET A 55 18.63 21.81 -28.77
N TYR A 56 19.10 22.91 -29.35
CA TYR A 56 20.49 23.04 -29.74
C TYR A 56 21.41 23.02 -28.51
N ASP A 57 22.58 22.40 -28.63
CA ASP A 57 23.52 22.25 -27.52
C ASP A 57 23.93 23.58 -26.87
N GLN A 58 24.09 24.63 -27.68
CA GLN A 58 24.42 25.97 -27.19
C GLN A 58 23.28 26.55 -26.34
N GLU A 59 22.05 26.47 -26.82
CA GLU A 59 20.85 26.94 -26.11
C GLU A 59 20.63 26.17 -24.81
N ARG A 60 20.83 24.84 -24.84
CA ARG A 60 20.76 24.00 -23.65
C ARG A 60 21.78 24.42 -22.59
N ARG A 61 23.05 24.61 -22.98
CA ARG A 61 24.11 25.04 -22.05
C ARG A 61 23.84 26.42 -21.48
N GLU A 62 23.33 27.33 -22.32
CA GLU A 62 22.99 28.67 -21.89
C GLU A 62 21.88 28.69 -20.84
N ASN A 63 20.78 27.97 -21.08
CA ASN A 63 19.69 27.88 -20.10
C ASN A 63 20.14 27.27 -18.77
N ILE A 64 21.01 26.26 -18.80
CA ILE A 64 21.58 25.67 -17.59
C ILE A 64 22.48 26.67 -16.87
N ARG A 65 23.30 27.43 -17.60
CA ARG A 65 24.17 28.46 -17.02
C ARG A 65 23.35 29.55 -16.33
N LEU A 66 22.39 30.15 -17.03
CA LEU A 66 21.51 31.20 -16.50
C LEU A 66 20.73 30.72 -15.27
N PHE A 67 20.25 29.47 -15.28
CA PHE A 67 19.62 28.88 -14.10
C PHE A 67 20.60 28.69 -12.92
N ARG A 68 21.86 28.29 -13.16
CA ARG A 68 22.88 28.18 -12.10
C ARG A 68 23.26 29.54 -11.50
N GLU A 69 23.34 30.57 -12.34
CA GLU A 69 23.65 31.96 -11.99
C GLU A 69 22.49 32.65 -11.26
N GLY A 70 21.28 32.08 -11.30
CA GLY A 70 20.11 32.56 -10.57
C GLY A 70 19.18 33.47 -11.39
N ASP A 71 19.44 33.63 -12.70
CA ASP A 71 18.57 34.39 -13.61
C ASP A 71 17.19 33.71 -13.76
N TYR A 72 17.14 32.39 -13.60
CA TYR A 72 15.91 31.62 -13.55
C TYR A 72 15.76 30.94 -12.19
N LYS A 73 14.56 31.02 -11.61
CA LYS A 73 14.18 30.31 -10.38
C LYS A 73 13.84 28.85 -10.65
N TYR A 74 13.36 28.53 -11.86
CA TYR A 74 12.90 27.20 -12.22
C TYR A 74 13.47 26.73 -13.54
N ILE A 75 13.80 25.43 -13.62
CA ILE A 75 14.17 24.76 -14.86
C ILE A 75 13.27 23.53 -15.07
N LEU A 76 12.54 23.53 -16.19
CA LEU A 76 11.70 22.41 -16.60
C LEU A 76 12.52 21.43 -17.43
N VAL A 77 12.38 20.13 -17.16
CA VAL A 77 13.11 19.07 -17.83
C VAL A 77 12.20 17.90 -18.20
N CYS A 78 12.42 17.26 -19.34
CA CYS A 78 11.80 15.97 -19.70
C CYS A 78 12.85 15.07 -20.34
N ASP A 79 12.71 13.76 -20.15
CA ASP A 79 13.49 12.69 -20.80
C ASP A 79 14.96 13.03 -21.11
N LEU A 80 15.83 12.88 -20.11
CA LEU A 80 17.07 12.11 -20.16
C LEU A 80 17.87 12.40 -18.89
N PHE A 81 18.09 11.34 -18.10
CA PHE A 81 18.92 11.39 -16.89
C PHE A 81 20.43 11.37 -17.17
N ASN A 82 20.86 11.55 -18.42
CA ASN A 82 22.22 11.12 -18.78
C ASN A 82 23.31 12.17 -18.86
N GLU A 83 23.10 13.50 -19.09
CA GLU A 83 24.27 14.32 -19.51
C GLU A 83 24.37 15.82 -19.13
N GLY A 84 23.62 16.42 -18.20
CA GLY A 84 23.97 17.84 -17.93
C GLY A 84 23.34 18.67 -16.82
N ILE A 85 22.28 18.22 -16.16
CA ILE A 85 21.67 19.00 -15.08
C ILE A 85 22.03 18.35 -13.75
N ASP A 86 23.26 18.66 -13.34
CA ASP A 86 23.75 18.37 -12.01
C ASP A 86 24.01 19.70 -11.31
N ILE A 87 23.13 20.04 -10.37
CA ILE A 87 23.07 21.35 -9.72
C ILE A 87 22.91 21.08 -8.23
N PRO A 88 24.02 20.89 -7.50
CA PRO A 88 23.99 20.63 -6.07
C PRO A 88 23.20 21.68 -5.28
N GLU A 89 23.13 22.92 -5.77
CA GLU A 89 22.42 24.04 -5.15
C GLU A 89 20.88 23.95 -5.27
N THR A 90 20.35 22.92 -5.94
CA THR A 90 18.90 22.70 -6.02
C THR A 90 18.29 22.52 -4.63
N ASN A 91 17.36 23.42 -4.27
CA ASN A 91 16.63 23.43 -3.01
C ASN A 91 15.14 23.06 -3.16
N LEU A 92 14.66 22.88 -4.40
CA LEU A 92 13.29 22.50 -4.70
C LEU A 92 13.22 21.49 -5.85
N LEU A 93 12.59 20.34 -5.62
CA LEU A 93 12.31 19.33 -6.63
C LEU A 93 10.80 19.20 -6.82
N ILE A 94 10.35 19.21 -8.07
CA ILE A 94 8.93 19.12 -8.40
C ILE A 94 8.72 17.97 -9.40
N PHE A 95 7.98 16.94 -8.99
CA PHE A 95 7.65 15.80 -9.82
C PHE A 95 6.27 15.97 -10.46
N MET A 96 6.24 16.19 -11.78
CA MET A 96 5.03 16.32 -12.58
C MET A 96 4.75 15.07 -13.44
N ARG A 97 5.56 14.00 -13.26
CA ARG A 97 5.44 12.74 -14.00
C ARG A 97 5.72 11.53 -13.12
N TYR A 98 4.97 10.46 -13.36
CA TYR A 98 5.30 9.16 -12.79
C TYR A 98 6.66 8.69 -13.30
N THR A 99 7.47 8.20 -12.37
CA THR A 99 8.76 7.58 -12.63
C THR A 99 8.66 6.17 -12.07
N GLY A 100 8.38 5.19 -12.94
CA GLY A 100 8.06 3.83 -12.52
C GLY A 100 9.24 3.01 -12.01
N SER A 101 10.47 3.50 -12.18
CA SER A 101 11.66 2.90 -11.58
C SER A 101 12.01 3.64 -10.29
N ARG A 102 11.94 2.96 -9.15
CA ARG A 102 12.42 3.45 -7.85
C ARG A 102 13.85 3.97 -7.94
N THR A 103 14.73 3.26 -8.65
CA THR A 103 16.13 3.67 -8.85
C THR A 103 16.25 5.02 -9.53
N ILE A 104 15.50 5.25 -10.63
CA ILE A 104 15.53 6.53 -11.34
C ILE A 104 14.94 7.64 -10.46
N TRP A 105 13.87 7.35 -9.70
CA TRP A 105 13.29 8.32 -8.78
C TRP A 105 14.24 8.68 -7.63
N LEU A 106 14.94 7.72 -7.03
CA LEU A 106 15.97 7.97 -6.01
C LEU A 106 17.15 8.76 -6.59
N GLN A 107 17.56 8.49 -7.83
CA GLN A 107 18.57 9.30 -8.51
C GLN A 107 18.10 10.74 -8.73
N GLN A 108 16.80 10.94 -9.05
CA GLN A 108 16.20 12.28 -9.16
C GLN A 108 16.20 13.02 -7.82
N LEU A 109 15.74 12.35 -6.78
CA LEU A 109 15.73 12.86 -5.42
C LEU A 109 17.15 13.20 -4.95
N GLY A 110 18.10 12.29 -5.20
CA GLY A 110 19.51 12.42 -4.82
C GLY A 110 20.22 13.65 -5.40
N ARG A 111 19.75 14.21 -6.52
CA ARG A 111 20.29 15.48 -7.05
C ARG A 111 20.02 16.65 -6.11
N GLY A 112 18.83 16.68 -5.50
CA GLY A 112 18.47 17.70 -4.52
C GLY A 112 19.08 17.45 -3.14
N LEU A 113 19.47 16.21 -2.81
CA LEU A 113 20.03 15.85 -1.49
C LEU A 113 21.52 16.14 -1.33
N ARG A 114 22.22 16.59 -2.38
CA ARG A 114 23.65 16.93 -2.27
C ARG A 114 23.88 18.13 -1.36
N LYS A 115 24.80 18.05 -0.41
CA LYS A 115 25.06 19.17 0.52
C LYS A 115 25.70 20.36 -0.20
N THR A 116 25.23 21.56 0.13
CA THR A 116 25.87 22.83 -0.23
C THR A 116 25.80 23.78 0.96
N PRO A 117 26.74 24.73 1.14
CA PRO A 117 26.77 25.61 2.31
C PRO A 117 25.48 26.43 2.53
N ASN A 118 24.75 26.73 1.46
CA ASN A 118 23.56 27.57 1.50
C ASN A 118 22.25 26.77 1.41
N LYS A 119 22.28 25.47 1.75
CA LYS A 119 21.11 24.59 1.67
C LYS A 119 21.05 23.65 2.86
N GLU A 120 20.09 23.92 3.74
CA GLU A 120 19.81 23.07 4.89
C GLU A 120 18.91 21.89 4.53
N PHE A 121 17.88 22.14 3.73
CA PHE A 121 16.91 21.13 3.30
C PHE A 121 16.60 21.26 1.80
N VAL A 122 16.08 20.18 1.23
CA VAL A 122 15.47 20.18 -0.09
C VAL A 122 13.97 19.96 0.06
N HIS A 123 13.17 20.86 -0.52
CA HIS A 123 11.74 20.67 -0.61
C HIS A 123 11.40 19.80 -1.81
N VAL A 124 10.47 18.86 -1.62
CA VAL A 124 10.01 17.96 -2.69
C VAL A 124 8.50 18.04 -2.82
N LEU A 125 8.04 18.42 -4.00
CA LEU A 125 6.61 18.46 -4.35
C LEU A 125 6.32 17.37 -5.38
N ASP A 126 5.51 16.38 -5.01
CA ASP A 126 5.15 15.26 -5.87
C ASP A 126 3.66 15.28 -6.25
N PHE A 127 3.37 15.64 -7.50
CA PHE A 127 2.01 15.80 -8.02
C PHE A 127 1.45 14.55 -8.71
N VAL A 128 2.18 13.43 -8.69
CA VAL A 128 1.82 12.23 -9.42
C VAL A 128 0.87 11.34 -8.63
N GLY A 129 1.07 11.27 -7.31
CA GLY A 129 0.14 10.64 -6.36
C GLY A 129 -0.29 9.19 -6.68
N SER A 130 0.57 8.37 -7.27
CA SER A 130 0.24 6.95 -7.53
C SER A 130 0.33 6.11 -6.26
N LEU A 131 -0.39 4.99 -6.22
CA LEU A 131 -0.40 4.09 -5.06
C LEU A 131 0.99 3.53 -4.75
N GLU A 132 1.73 3.18 -5.80
CA GLU A 132 3.11 2.71 -5.72
C GLU A 132 4.00 3.80 -5.11
N ARG A 133 3.90 5.04 -5.62
CA ARG A 133 4.66 6.18 -5.10
C ARG A 133 4.36 6.47 -3.64
N LEU A 134 3.09 6.43 -3.24
CA LEU A 134 2.69 6.65 -1.84
C LEU A 134 3.28 5.56 -0.91
N ASN A 135 3.24 4.30 -1.33
CA ASN A 135 3.86 3.20 -0.58
C ASN A 135 5.39 3.32 -0.53
N GLU A 136 6.04 3.75 -1.63
CA GLU A 136 7.48 3.98 -1.69
C GLU A 136 7.92 5.07 -0.69
N ILE A 137 7.23 6.22 -0.69
CA ILE A 137 7.54 7.33 0.24
C ILE A 137 7.33 6.89 1.69
N LYS A 138 6.22 6.19 1.98
CA LYS A 138 5.96 5.66 3.33
C LYS A 138 7.05 4.68 3.78
N SER A 139 7.48 3.80 2.88
CA SER A 139 8.55 2.83 3.19
C SER A 139 9.88 3.54 3.43
N LEU A 140 10.22 4.54 2.60
CA LEU A 140 11.42 5.35 2.76
C LEU A 140 11.43 6.11 4.09
N ALA A 141 10.32 6.75 4.47
CA ALA A 141 10.20 7.45 5.74
C ALA A 141 10.45 6.49 6.93
N LYS A 142 9.84 5.30 6.90
CA LYS A 142 10.05 4.27 7.92
C LYS A 142 11.50 3.78 7.95
N GLU A 143 12.13 3.56 6.79
CA GLU A 143 13.54 3.16 6.70
C GLU A 143 14.46 4.20 7.35
N ILE A 144 14.20 5.50 7.12
CA ILE A 144 14.97 6.60 7.68
C ILE A 144 14.77 6.73 9.19
N GLU A 145 13.53 6.65 9.68
CA GLU A 145 13.22 6.67 11.12
C GLU A 145 13.89 5.52 11.89
N GLN A 146 14.07 4.37 11.24
CA GLN A 146 14.68 3.19 11.83
C GLN A 146 16.20 3.16 11.73
N GLN A 147 16.83 4.06 10.98
CA GLN A 147 18.29 4.12 10.91
C GLN A 147 18.86 4.72 12.19
N PRO A 148 19.86 4.07 12.82
CA PRO A 148 20.62 4.71 13.90
C PRO A 148 21.31 5.94 13.33
N ARG A 149 21.20 7.09 14.02
CA ARG A 149 21.92 8.32 13.66
C ARG A 149 23.42 8.02 13.67
N TYR A 150 24.02 7.91 12.49
CA TYR A 150 25.45 7.63 12.35
C TYR A 150 26.27 8.88 12.65
N HIS A 151 27.33 8.71 13.42
CA HIS A 151 28.42 9.66 13.58
C HIS A 151 29.41 9.40 12.46
N ASP A 152 29.58 10.34 11.52
CA ASP A 152 30.55 10.19 10.44
C ASP A 152 31.94 10.57 10.98
N SER A 153 32.70 9.58 11.43
CA SER A 153 34.07 9.77 11.94
C SER A 153 35.13 9.53 10.87
N THR A 154 34.83 9.70 9.57
CA THR A 154 35.84 9.57 8.51
C THR A 154 36.60 10.86 8.26
N ILE A 155 37.28 11.36 9.30
CA ILE A 155 38.45 12.22 9.15
C ILE A 155 39.59 11.50 9.89
N ASP A 156 40.32 10.64 9.17
CA ASP A 156 41.59 10.02 9.60
C ASP A 156 42.74 11.07 9.55
N ASP A 157 42.45 12.33 9.85
CA ASP A 157 43.44 13.42 9.86
C ASP A 157 43.48 14.07 11.25
N PRO A 158 44.49 13.74 12.09
CA PRO A 158 44.55 14.18 13.48
C PRO A 158 44.83 15.69 13.66
N GLU A 159 44.91 16.47 12.59
CA GLU A 159 45.17 17.93 12.63
C GLU A 159 43.89 18.81 12.60
N GLU A 160 42.69 18.26 12.35
CA GLU A 160 41.43 19.05 12.29
C GLU A 160 40.54 18.91 13.54
N MET A 161 41.12 18.97 14.73
CA MET A 161 40.40 18.83 16.01
C MET A 161 39.47 20.03 16.36
N ASP A 162 39.42 21.06 15.49
CA ASP A 162 38.61 22.28 15.64
C ASP A 162 37.57 22.46 14.50
N ALA A 163 37.36 21.45 13.65
CA ALA A 163 36.31 21.50 12.64
C ALA A 163 34.91 21.37 13.30
N PRO A 164 33.93 22.24 12.96
CA PRO A 164 32.61 22.19 13.56
C PRO A 164 31.95 20.83 13.33
N GLU A 165 31.41 20.23 14.40
CA GLU A 165 30.67 18.96 14.36
C GLU A 165 29.56 19.03 13.30
N VAL A 166 29.71 18.29 12.19
CA VAL A 166 28.68 18.21 11.16
C VAL A 166 27.63 17.18 11.60
N TYR A 167 26.55 17.65 12.21
CA TYR A 167 25.38 16.82 12.47
C TYR A 167 24.73 16.47 11.13
N HIS A 168 24.68 15.18 10.79
CA HIS A 168 23.87 14.70 9.68
C HIS A 168 22.43 14.58 10.17
N ASP A 169 21.64 15.63 9.97
CA ASP A 169 20.19 15.50 10.16
C ASP A 169 19.63 14.67 9.00
N THR A 170 19.51 13.37 9.21
CA THR A 170 18.83 12.43 8.30
C THR A 170 17.33 12.42 8.60
N SER A 171 16.72 13.59 8.73
CA SER A 171 15.28 13.71 8.92
C SER A 171 14.56 13.76 7.57
N LEU A 172 13.36 13.19 7.51
CA LEU A 172 12.47 13.30 6.37
C LEU A 172 11.08 13.64 6.90
N GLU A 173 10.60 14.84 6.60
CA GLU A 173 9.21 15.22 6.85
C GLU A 173 8.38 14.96 5.59
N VAL A 174 7.27 14.22 5.75
CA VAL A 174 6.36 13.92 4.64
C VAL A 174 4.97 14.43 4.98
N GLN A 175 4.44 15.29 4.11
CA GLN A 175 3.06 15.77 4.20
C GLN A 175 2.26 15.25 3.00
N PHE A 176 1.21 14.47 3.28
CA PHE A 176 0.29 13.96 2.26
C PHE A 176 -0.91 14.89 2.10
N SER A 177 -1.46 14.98 0.89
CA SER A 177 -2.77 15.61 0.69
C SER A 177 -3.86 14.84 1.45
N ALA A 178 -4.99 15.50 1.74
CA ALA A 178 -6.11 14.86 2.43
C ALA A 178 -6.62 13.61 1.69
N GLU A 179 -6.59 13.63 0.36
CA GLU A 179 -6.98 12.50 -0.50
C GLU A 179 -5.96 11.37 -0.41
N ALA A 180 -4.66 11.67 -0.50
CA ALA A 180 -3.60 10.67 -0.39
C ALA A 180 -3.60 10.01 1.01
N ALA A 181 -3.82 10.78 2.07
CA ALA A 181 -3.92 10.27 3.43
C ALA A 181 -5.10 9.28 3.58
N LYS A 182 -6.26 9.57 2.99
CA LYS A 182 -7.41 8.65 2.99
C LYS A 182 -7.10 7.33 2.28
N VAL A 183 -6.42 7.39 1.13
CA VAL A 183 -6.03 6.19 0.39
C VAL A 183 -5.04 5.34 1.20
N LEU A 184 -4.07 5.96 1.87
CA LEU A 184 -3.11 5.26 2.73
C LEU A 184 -3.80 4.59 3.92
N ALA A 185 -4.76 5.26 4.56
CA ALA A 185 -5.52 4.69 5.67
C ALA A 185 -6.30 3.44 5.25
N LEU A 186 -6.98 3.48 4.10
CA LEU A 186 -7.69 2.32 3.54
C LEU A 186 -6.72 1.16 3.23
N LEU A 187 -5.53 1.44 2.70
CA LEU A 187 -4.53 0.41 2.45
C LEU A 187 -4.01 -0.25 3.72
N GLU A 188 -3.83 0.51 4.79
CA GLU A 188 -3.41 -0.04 6.08
C GLU A 188 -4.48 -0.96 6.64
N GLU A 189 -5.74 -0.53 6.60
CA GLU A 189 -6.89 -1.34 6.99
C GLU A 189 -6.95 -2.66 6.20
N MET A 190 -6.80 -2.59 4.86
CA MET A 190 -6.79 -3.79 4.01
C MET A 190 -5.55 -4.68 4.22
N LYS A 191 -4.36 -4.12 4.49
CA LYS A 191 -3.14 -4.91 4.73
C LYS A 191 -3.15 -5.60 6.10
N MET A 192 -3.73 -4.97 7.12
CA MET A 192 -4.00 -5.61 8.41
C MET A 192 -4.93 -6.82 8.21
N GLN A 193 -5.80 -6.77 7.21
CA GLN A 193 -6.63 -7.89 6.77
C GLN A 193 -5.91 -8.89 5.83
N LEU A 194 -4.57 -9.04 5.87
CA LEU A 194 -3.88 -10.11 5.11
C LEU A 194 -2.87 -10.89 5.99
N ASN A 195 -3.38 -11.69 6.92
CA ASN A 195 -2.62 -12.66 7.69
C ASN A 195 -2.15 -13.81 6.79
N SER A 196 -0.94 -14.30 7.01
CA SER A 196 -0.50 -15.57 6.39
C SER A 196 -1.28 -16.75 6.98
N ARG A 197 -1.26 -17.89 6.26
CA ARG A 197 -1.87 -19.14 6.73
C ARG A 197 -1.42 -19.50 8.14
N ASP A 198 -0.12 -19.40 8.45
CA ASP A 198 0.43 -19.75 9.76
C ASP A 198 -0.02 -18.78 10.86
N VAL A 199 -0.10 -17.48 10.56
CA VAL A 199 -0.60 -16.46 11.51
C VAL A 199 -2.06 -16.71 11.88
N LEU A 200 -2.90 -17.08 10.91
CA LEU A 200 -4.30 -17.43 11.17
C LEU A 200 -4.37 -18.65 12.12
N LEU A 201 -3.63 -19.72 11.82
CA LEU A 201 -3.61 -20.91 12.67
C LEU A 201 -3.18 -20.60 14.11
N ASP A 202 -2.13 -19.79 14.28
CA ASP A 202 -1.65 -19.40 15.61
C ASP A 202 -2.68 -18.58 16.39
N LYS A 203 -3.40 -17.66 15.74
CA LYS A 203 -4.47 -16.88 16.37
C LYS A 203 -5.59 -17.79 16.89
N LEU A 204 -6.04 -18.74 16.08
CA LEU A 204 -7.09 -19.69 16.47
C LEU A 204 -6.64 -20.61 17.62
N ARG A 205 -5.39 -21.08 17.60
CA ARG A 205 -4.82 -21.89 18.69
C ARG A 205 -4.79 -21.14 20.01
N ARG A 206 -4.30 -19.89 20.00
CA ARG A 206 -4.27 -19.03 21.20
C ARG A 206 -5.66 -18.75 21.75
N TYR A 207 -6.66 -18.57 20.89
CA TYR A 207 -8.04 -18.40 21.33
C TYR A 207 -8.54 -19.63 22.09
N ARG A 208 -8.30 -20.85 21.56
CA ARG A 208 -8.70 -22.09 22.23
C ARG A 208 -7.96 -22.28 23.56
N GLU A 209 -6.67 -21.99 23.61
CA GLU A 209 -5.88 -22.04 24.86
C GLU A 209 -6.43 -21.12 25.95
N LYS A 210 -6.99 -19.97 25.56
CA LYS A 210 -7.53 -18.97 26.49
C LYS A 210 -8.95 -19.28 26.95
N ASN A 211 -9.81 -19.77 26.06
CA ASN A 211 -11.25 -19.90 26.31
C ASN A 211 -11.73 -21.35 26.52
N ASP A 212 -10.88 -22.34 26.27
CA ASP A 212 -11.19 -23.79 26.28
C ASP A 212 -12.33 -24.20 25.30
N GLU A 213 -12.73 -23.28 24.41
CA GLU A 213 -13.79 -23.46 23.42
C GLU A 213 -13.36 -22.90 22.05
N LEU A 214 -14.07 -23.29 20.99
CA LEU A 214 -13.87 -22.80 19.63
C LEU A 214 -14.91 -21.72 19.31
N PRO A 215 -14.53 -20.61 18.65
CA PRO A 215 -15.49 -19.57 18.29
C PRO A 215 -16.46 -20.10 17.21
N SER A 216 -17.71 -19.65 17.20
CA SER A 216 -18.58 -19.88 16.05
C SER A 216 -18.14 -19.01 14.86
N ILE A 217 -18.60 -19.34 13.64
CA ILE A 217 -18.25 -18.55 12.44
C ILE A 217 -18.65 -17.07 12.60
N ALA A 218 -19.79 -16.81 13.25
CA ALA A 218 -20.29 -15.45 13.46
C ALA A 218 -19.48 -14.63 14.47
N GLU A 219 -18.73 -15.31 15.34
CA GLU A 219 -17.91 -14.69 16.39
C GLU A 219 -16.45 -14.48 15.93
N LEU A 220 -16.01 -15.14 14.84
CA LEU A 220 -14.61 -15.12 14.40
C LEU A 220 -14.03 -13.72 14.26
N GLU A 221 -14.73 -12.79 13.58
CA GLU A 221 -14.22 -11.44 13.36
C GLU A 221 -14.30 -10.55 14.61
N GLN A 222 -15.10 -10.93 15.61
CA GLN A 222 -15.21 -10.22 16.89
C GLN A 222 -14.18 -10.69 17.90
N GLU A 223 -13.89 -11.99 17.89
CA GLU A 223 -13.05 -12.66 18.88
C GLU A 223 -11.59 -12.83 18.46
N LEU A 224 -11.31 -12.85 17.16
CA LEU A 224 -9.95 -12.94 16.62
C LEU A 224 -9.52 -11.59 16.02
N ASP A 225 -8.62 -10.91 16.74
CA ASP A 225 -8.07 -9.63 16.30
C ASP A 225 -7.46 -9.72 14.89
N ASP A 226 -7.78 -8.74 14.04
CA ASP A 226 -7.32 -8.60 12.66
C ASP A 226 -7.57 -9.84 11.78
N VAL A 227 -8.60 -10.64 12.03
CA VAL A 227 -8.99 -11.79 11.18
C VAL A 227 -10.32 -11.50 10.49
N SER A 228 -10.39 -11.76 9.18
CA SER A 228 -11.65 -11.69 8.42
C SER A 228 -12.08 -13.05 7.87
N LEU A 229 -13.39 -13.21 7.62
CA LEU A 229 -13.94 -14.44 7.04
C LEU A 229 -13.39 -14.72 5.64
N ASP A 230 -13.11 -13.67 4.85
CA ASP A 230 -12.55 -13.77 3.51
C ASP A 230 -11.13 -14.35 3.50
N GLN A 231 -10.30 -13.99 4.49
CA GLN A 231 -8.97 -14.58 4.64
C GLN A 231 -9.06 -16.08 4.92
N ILE A 232 -9.93 -16.48 5.83
CA ILE A 232 -10.10 -17.88 6.21
C ILE A 232 -10.62 -18.67 4.99
N ALA A 233 -11.63 -18.14 4.30
CA ALA A 233 -12.16 -18.76 3.08
C ALA A 233 -11.07 -18.88 1.99
N THR A 234 -10.26 -17.86 1.80
CA THR A 234 -9.17 -17.85 0.81
C THR A 234 -8.07 -18.85 1.14
N HIS A 235 -7.66 -18.95 2.41
CA HIS A 235 -6.55 -19.81 2.82
C HIS A 235 -6.95 -21.26 3.06
N PHE A 236 -8.18 -21.53 3.51
CA PHE A 236 -8.61 -22.86 3.97
C PHE A 236 -9.85 -23.40 3.25
N GLY A 237 -10.66 -22.54 2.61
CA GLY A 237 -11.87 -22.94 1.87
C GLY A 237 -13.11 -23.12 2.73
N SER A 238 -12.99 -23.69 3.93
CA SER A 238 -14.10 -23.88 4.88
C SER A 238 -13.63 -23.74 6.33
N TYR A 239 -14.58 -23.55 7.25
CA TYR A 239 -14.27 -23.48 8.66
C TYR A 239 -13.76 -24.83 9.20
N LEU A 240 -14.36 -25.95 8.76
CA LEU A 240 -13.87 -27.28 9.14
C LEU A 240 -12.42 -27.51 8.71
N SER A 241 -12.05 -27.11 7.48
CA SER A 241 -10.67 -27.20 7.01
C SER A 241 -9.72 -26.31 7.81
N TYR A 242 -10.18 -25.15 8.29
CA TYR A 242 -9.41 -24.27 9.17
C TYR A 242 -9.19 -24.91 10.55
N LEU A 243 -10.25 -25.43 11.18
CA LEU A 243 -10.17 -26.14 12.46
C LEU A 243 -9.25 -27.36 12.38
N THR A 244 -9.41 -28.17 11.33
CA THR A 244 -8.60 -29.38 11.10
C THR A 244 -7.13 -29.02 10.88
N ALA A 245 -6.84 -27.93 10.16
CA ALA A 245 -5.46 -27.47 9.98
C ALA A 245 -4.84 -26.95 11.30
N ALA A 246 -5.63 -26.40 12.21
CA ALA A 246 -5.15 -25.90 13.49
C ALA A 246 -4.93 -27.02 14.52
N PHE A 247 -5.86 -27.98 14.59
CA PHE A 247 -5.97 -28.95 15.70
C PHE A 247 -5.88 -30.43 15.28
N ASN A 248 -5.74 -30.74 13.98
CA ASN A 248 -5.72 -32.10 13.44
C ASN A 248 -6.94 -32.93 13.90
N GLU A 249 -6.72 -34.00 14.67
CA GLU A 249 -7.77 -34.94 15.11
C GLU A 249 -8.61 -34.43 16.29
N ASP A 250 -8.22 -33.30 16.91
CA ASP A 250 -8.88 -32.72 18.07
C ASP A 250 -10.04 -31.78 17.68
N VAL A 251 -10.83 -32.21 16.69
CA VAL A 251 -12.05 -31.56 16.21
C VAL A 251 -13.22 -32.53 16.41
N ASP A 252 -14.31 -32.08 17.03
CA ASP A 252 -15.49 -32.92 17.31
C ASP A 252 -16.34 -33.19 16.06
N ILE A 253 -15.80 -34.03 15.19
CA ILE A 253 -16.46 -34.52 13.98
C ILE A 253 -17.81 -35.21 14.28
N PRO A 254 -17.95 -36.04 15.34
CA PRO A 254 -19.25 -36.65 15.71
C PRO A 254 -20.36 -35.63 15.99
N SER A 255 -20.07 -34.55 16.72
CA SER A 255 -21.04 -33.48 16.99
C SER A 255 -21.45 -32.75 15.71
N MET A 256 -20.49 -32.42 14.85
CA MET A 256 -20.76 -31.82 13.53
C MET A 256 -21.66 -32.70 12.66
N ARG A 257 -21.38 -34.00 12.61
CA ARG A 257 -22.22 -34.97 11.88
C ARG A 257 -23.64 -35.01 12.45
N THR A 258 -23.80 -34.95 13.76
CA THR A 258 -25.12 -34.93 14.41
C THR A 258 -25.94 -33.72 13.96
N ARG A 259 -25.35 -32.52 13.97
CA ARG A 259 -26.00 -31.30 13.49
C ARG A 259 -26.42 -31.37 12.02
N LEU A 260 -25.56 -31.96 11.17
CA LEU A 260 -25.90 -32.18 9.76
C LEU A 260 -27.12 -33.11 9.63
N ILE A 261 -27.19 -34.20 10.42
CA ILE A 261 -28.32 -35.14 10.41
C ILE A 261 -29.61 -34.46 10.89
N GLU A 262 -29.56 -33.67 11.96
CA GLU A 262 -30.71 -32.91 12.49
C GLU A 262 -31.26 -31.91 11.47
N PHE A 263 -30.37 -31.24 10.72
CA PHE A 263 -30.77 -30.40 9.60
C PHE A 263 -31.49 -31.21 8.52
N LEU A 264 -30.98 -32.38 8.15
CA LEU A 264 -31.63 -33.25 7.17
C LEU A 264 -33.03 -33.68 7.63
N ASP A 265 -33.19 -34.06 8.90
CA ASP A 265 -34.49 -34.41 9.47
C ASP A 265 -35.49 -33.26 9.35
N THR A 266 -35.06 -32.05 9.70
CA THR A 266 -35.89 -30.85 9.64
C THR A 266 -36.25 -30.47 8.19
N PHE A 267 -35.26 -30.49 7.30
CA PHE A 267 -35.42 -30.08 5.90
C PHE A 267 -36.31 -31.05 5.12
N VAL A 268 -36.06 -32.35 5.24
CA VAL A 268 -36.85 -33.39 4.55
C VAL A 268 -38.27 -33.43 5.10
N GLY A 269 -38.44 -33.29 6.42
CA GLY A 269 -39.76 -33.24 7.05
C GLY A 269 -40.62 -32.07 6.54
N LYS A 270 -40.00 -30.92 6.27
CA LYS A 270 -40.70 -29.71 5.80
C LYS A 270 -40.94 -29.67 4.29
N ASN A 271 -39.97 -30.12 3.48
CA ASN A 271 -40.01 -29.94 2.02
C ASN A 271 -40.31 -31.23 1.25
N ASN A 272 -40.34 -32.39 1.94
CA ASN A 272 -40.51 -33.73 1.34
C ASN A 272 -39.55 -34.03 0.17
N MET A 273 -38.37 -33.41 0.19
CA MET A 273 -37.31 -33.59 -0.81
C MET A 273 -35.94 -33.55 -0.15
N ALA A 274 -34.96 -34.17 -0.82
CA ALA A 274 -33.56 -34.13 -0.42
C ALA A 274 -32.96 -32.72 -0.65
N PRO A 275 -32.25 -32.11 0.31
CA PRO A 275 -31.44 -30.94 0.02
C PRO A 275 -30.24 -31.32 -0.87
N SER A 276 -29.68 -30.37 -1.61
CA SER A 276 -28.36 -30.56 -2.23
C SER A 276 -27.26 -30.29 -1.21
N PHE A 277 -26.03 -30.78 -1.45
CA PHE A 277 -24.88 -30.43 -0.60
C PHE A 277 -24.62 -28.92 -0.56
N TYR A 278 -24.85 -28.22 -1.68
CA TYR A 278 -24.82 -26.77 -1.73
C TYR A 278 -25.84 -26.12 -0.77
N THR A 279 -27.09 -26.60 -0.75
CA THR A 279 -28.12 -26.11 0.19
C THR A 279 -27.71 -26.34 1.64
N ILE A 280 -27.11 -27.49 1.95
CA ILE A 280 -26.59 -27.77 3.29
C ILE A 280 -25.46 -26.79 3.63
N SER A 281 -24.48 -26.60 2.74
CA SER A 281 -23.36 -25.67 2.95
C SER A 281 -23.83 -24.23 3.20
N LEU A 282 -24.79 -23.73 2.42
CA LEU A 282 -25.40 -22.41 2.61
C LEU A 282 -26.08 -22.23 3.97
N ASN A 283 -26.65 -23.30 4.54
CA ASN A 283 -27.32 -23.23 5.84
C ASN A 283 -26.32 -23.10 7.00
N PHE A 284 -25.14 -23.67 6.86
CA PHE A 284 -24.10 -23.70 7.89
C PHE A 284 -22.97 -22.70 7.56
N GLY A 285 -23.27 -21.45 7.20
CA GLY A 285 -22.21 -20.49 6.87
C GLY A 285 -22.62 -19.03 6.97
N VAL A 286 -21.62 -18.17 7.00
CA VAL A 286 -21.76 -16.71 6.91
C VAL A 286 -20.91 -16.26 5.74
N ASN A 287 -21.54 -15.80 4.66
CA ASN A 287 -20.83 -15.39 3.43
C ASN A 287 -19.68 -14.41 3.75
N PRO A 288 -18.42 -14.69 3.34
CA PRO A 288 -17.98 -15.74 2.39
C PRO A 288 -17.53 -17.09 2.97
N LEU A 289 -17.56 -17.31 4.30
CA LEU A 289 -17.08 -18.53 4.93
C LEU A 289 -18.22 -19.52 5.25
N TYR A 290 -18.15 -20.72 4.67
CA TYR A 290 -19.03 -21.84 5.02
C TYR A 290 -18.36 -22.75 6.05
N GLU A 291 -19.15 -23.35 6.94
CA GLU A 291 -18.67 -24.31 7.92
C GLU A 291 -18.14 -25.57 7.26
N PHE A 292 -18.87 -26.04 6.25
CA PHE A 292 -18.55 -27.24 5.48
C PHE A 292 -18.62 -26.94 3.98
N SER A 293 -17.62 -27.37 3.24
CA SER A 293 -17.67 -27.48 1.78
C SER A 293 -18.53 -28.67 1.35
N GLU A 294 -19.02 -28.65 0.10
CA GLU A 294 -19.81 -29.77 -0.44
C GLU A 294 -19.08 -31.12 -0.36
N LYS A 295 -17.76 -31.12 -0.58
CA LYS A 295 -16.92 -32.30 -0.48
C LYS A 295 -16.81 -32.82 0.95
N GLU A 296 -16.69 -31.92 1.92
CA GLU A 296 -16.64 -32.31 3.35
C GLU A 296 -17.99 -32.86 3.81
N ILE A 297 -19.11 -32.26 3.37
CA ILE A 297 -20.45 -32.79 3.67
C ILE A 297 -20.59 -34.23 3.17
N GLN A 298 -20.13 -34.51 1.94
CA GLN A 298 -20.14 -35.86 1.37
C GLN A 298 -19.28 -36.84 2.20
N GLN A 299 -18.16 -36.39 2.76
CA GLN A 299 -17.29 -37.21 3.61
C GLN A 299 -17.89 -37.46 5.00
N LEU A 300 -18.55 -36.45 5.58
CA LEU A 300 -19.21 -36.54 6.88
C LEU A 300 -20.48 -37.40 6.85
N LEU A 301 -21.14 -37.45 5.69
CA LEU A 301 -22.37 -38.21 5.44
C LEU A 301 -22.17 -39.22 4.28
N PRO A 302 -21.33 -40.25 4.45
CA PRO A 302 -21.07 -41.23 3.38
C PRO A 302 -22.33 -42.06 3.03
N ASP A 303 -23.28 -42.16 3.96
CA ASP A 303 -24.56 -42.84 3.85
C ASP A 303 -25.74 -41.90 3.52
N TYR A 304 -25.45 -40.72 2.94
CA TYR A 304 -26.43 -39.68 2.63
C TYR A 304 -27.72 -40.19 1.95
N ASP A 305 -27.58 -40.97 0.87
CA ASP A 305 -28.73 -41.46 0.10
C ASP A 305 -29.64 -42.37 0.92
N ASN A 306 -29.05 -43.19 1.80
CA ASN A 306 -29.79 -44.06 2.71
C ASN A 306 -30.51 -43.24 3.78
N LEU A 307 -29.82 -42.26 4.36
CA LEU A 307 -30.37 -41.36 5.38
C LEU A 307 -31.59 -40.60 4.85
N VAL A 308 -31.51 -40.04 3.65
CA VAL A 308 -32.61 -39.28 3.05
C VAL A 308 -33.74 -40.19 2.59
N SER A 309 -33.43 -41.33 1.95
CA SER A 309 -34.44 -42.29 1.48
C SER A 309 -35.28 -42.87 2.63
N ALA A 310 -34.65 -43.15 3.78
CA ALA A 310 -35.35 -43.59 4.97
C ALA A 310 -36.35 -42.52 5.47
N ARG A 311 -35.94 -41.24 5.46
CA ARG A 311 -36.76 -40.12 5.93
C ARG A 311 -37.95 -39.84 5.02
N ILE A 312 -37.75 -39.81 3.70
CA ILE A 312 -38.85 -39.60 2.73
C ILE A 312 -39.90 -40.71 2.84
N LYS A 313 -39.48 -41.98 2.99
CA LYS A 313 -40.40 -43.12 3.18
C LYS A 313 -41.22 -43.03 4.47
N VAL A 314 -40.67 -42.45 5.53
CA VAL A 314 -41.37 -42.24 6.80
C VAL A 314 -42.38 -41.09 6.69
N THR A 315 -42.02 -39.98 6.05
CA THR A 315 -42.91 -38.83 5.84
C THR A 315 -44.10 -39.22 4.95
N ALA A 316 -43.87 -39.98 3.86
CA ALA A 316 -44.93 -40.46 2.97
C ALA A 316 -45.92 -41.44 3.61
N ARG A 317 -45.57 -42.06 4.75
CA ARG A 317 -46.49 -42.92 5.53
C ARG A 317 -47.33 -42.14 6.55
N ARG A 318 -47.03 -40.87 6.79
CA ARG A 318 -47.70 -40.00 7.78
C ARG A 318 -48.69 -39.00 7.18
N THR A 319 -48.63 -38.78 5.87
CA THR A 319 -49.59 -38.00 5.05
C THR A 319 -50.69 -38.88 4.49
#